data_AF-A0A7Y6GI52-F1
#
_entry.id   AF-A0A7Y6GI52-F1
#
_cell.length_a   1.000
_cell.length_b   1.000
_cell.length_c   1.000
_cell.angle_alpha   90.00
_cell.angle_beta   90.00
_cell.angle_gamma   90.00
#
_symmetry.space_group_name_H-M   'P 1'
#
loop_
_entity.id
_entity.type
_entity.pdbx_description
1 polymer ?
#
loop_
_entity_poly.entity_id
_entity_poly.type
_entity_poly.pdbx_seq_one_letter_code
_entity_poly.pdbx_strand_id
1 'polypeptide(L)'
;MRHETHQAHAHEQHAHEHPGHGHGAAPDGSWATAVRATLHCLTGCAIGEVLGMVVGTALGWGNTATLVLAIVLAFFFGYALTLRGVLKAGVGLRAAVRVALAADTLSIAVMELVDNGVIVLWPGAMDAGLGDALFWGALAIALAVAFVLTTPVNKWMIGRGRGHAVVHRYHH
;
A
#
# COMPACT_ATOMS: atom_id res chain seq x y z
N MET A 1 -65.26 10.96 -43.66
CA MET A 1 -64.65 9.80 -44.36
C MET A 1 -63.14 10.07 -44.37
N ARG A 2 -62.36 9.47 -43.44
CA ARG A 2 -61.43 8.31 -43.62
C ARG A 2 -60.39 8.56 -44.74
N HIS A 3 -59.11 8.82 -44.39
CA HIS A 3 -57.97 7.88 -44.27
C HIS A 3 -57.66 7.17 -45.61
N GLU A 4 -56.47 7.27 -46.21
CA GLU A 4 -55.22 6.52 -45.89
C GLU A 4 -54.03 7.06 -46.74
N THR A 5 -52.93 7.54 -46.11
CA THR A 5 -51.55 6.98 -46.00
C THR A 5 -50.69 6.83 -47.27
N HIS A 6 -49.52 7.49 -47.28
CA HIS A 6 -48.23 6.91 -47.70
C HIS A 6 -47.05 7.56 -46.94
N GLN A 7 -46.38 6.73 -46.11
CA GLN A 7 -44.93 6.55 -45.89
C GLN A 7 -44.00 7.79 -45.86
N ALA A 8 -43.43 8.14 -44.71
CA ALA A 8 -42.25 7.54 -44.03
C ALA A 8 -40.91 8.19 -44.42
N HIS A 9 -40.56 9.28 -43.73
CA HIS A 9 -39.17 9.69 -43.56
C HIS A 9 -38.93 10.00 -42.08
N ALA A 10 -38.35 9.03 -41.39
CA ALA A 10 -37.79 9.18 -40.07
C ALA A 10 -36.52 10.02 -40.18
N HIS A 11 -36.55 11.24 -39.65
CA HIS A 11 -35.33 11.97 -39.32
C HIS A 11 -35.07 11.77 -37.83
N GLU A 12 -34.29 10.72 -37.54
CA GLU A 12 -33.59 10.54 -36.29
C GLU A 12 -32.78 11.81 -35.99
N GLN A 13 -33.21 12.56 -34.98
CA GLN A 13 -32.40 13.61 -34.40
C GLN A 13 -31.28 12.94 -33.64
N HIS A 14 -30.12 12.88 -34.27
CA HIS A 14 -28.88 12.44 -33.67
C HIS A 14 -28.62 13.21 -32.37
N ALA A 15 -28.58 12.44 -31.28
CA ALA A 15 -28.08 12.87 -30.00
C ALA A 15 -26.66 13.40 -30.17
N HIS A 16 -26.47 14.69 -29.92
CA HIS A 16 -25.15 15.23 -29.60
C HIS A 16 -24.86 14.90 -28.13
N GLU A 17 -24.61 13.62 -27.85
CA GLU A 17 -23.85 13.24 -26.66
C GLU A 17 -22.44 13.79 -26.86
N HIS A 18 -22.13 14.87 -26.14
CA HIS A 18 -20.75 15.23 -25.88
C HIS A 18 -20.12 14.05 -25.12
N PRO A 19 -19.11 13.35 -25.67
CA PRO A 19 -18.29 12.49 -24.84
C PRO A 19 -17.55 13.43 -23.90
N GLY A 20 -18.10 13.61 -22.70
CA GLY A 20 -17.38 14.19 -21.59
C GLY A 20 -16.05 13.47 -21.54
N HIS A 21 -14.96 14.23 -21.67
CA HIS A 21 -13.60 13.74 -21.46
C HIS A 21 -13.51 13.21 -20.04
N GLY A 22 -13.88 11.94 -19.87
CA GLY A 22 -13.58 11.17 -18.70
C GLY A 22 -12.07 11.14 -18.63
N HIS A 23 -11.50 11.96 -17.76
CA HIS A 23 -10.16 11.73 -17.25
C HIS A 23 -10.13 10.27 -16.80
N GLY A 24 -9.50 9.43 -17.61
CA GLY A 24 -9.47 8.00 -17.41
C GLY A 24 -9.06 7.74 -15.97
N ALA A 25 -10.00 7.24 -15.18
CA ALA A 25 -9.66 6.56 -13.95
C ALA A 25 -8.62 5.52 -14.35
N ALA A 26 -7.37 5.75 -13.92
CA ALA A 26 -6.27 4.83 -14.20
C ALA A 26 -6.76 3.42 -13.87
N PRO A 27 -6.53 2.42 -14.74
CA PRO A 27 -7.12 1.09 -14.56
C PRO A 27 -6.79 0.61 -13.15
N ASP A 28 -7.86 0.37 -12.40
CA ASP A 28 -7.79 -0.06 -11.02
C ASP A 28 -6.91 -1.31 -10.93
N GLY A 29 -5.70 -1.15 -10.40
CA GLY A 29 -4.67 -2.19 -10.43
C GLY A 29 -3.49 -1.94 -11.36
N SER A 30 -3.16 -0.72 -11.75
CA SER A 30 -1.88 -0.48 -12.45
C SER A 30 -0.66 -0.89 -11.59
N TRP A 31 0.42 -1.35 -12.23
CA TRP A 31 1.70 -1.62 -11.55
C TRP A 31 2.27 -0.39 -10.84
N ALA A 32 2.01 0.82 -11.37
CA ALA A 32 2.41 2.06 -10.74
C ALA A 32 1.74 2.26 -9.37
N THR A 33 0.46 1.90 -9.24
CA THR A 33 -0.25 1.96 -7.96
C THR A 33 0.33 0.97 -6.96
N ALA A 34 0.64 -0.26 -7.40
CA ALA A 34 1.26 -1.28 -6.54
C ALA A 34 2.65 -0.85 -6.05
N VAL A 35 3.48 -0.28 -6.93
CA VAL A 35 4.80 0.25 -6.57
C VAL A 35 4.68 1.37 -5.55
N ARG A 36 3.78 2.34 -5.75
CA ARG A 36 3.56 3.45 -4.80
C ARG A 36 3.10 2.95 -3.43
N ALA A 37 2.15 2.02 -3.40
CA ALA A 37 1.69 1.41 -2.15
C ALA A 37 2.84 0.69 -1.43
N THR A 38 3.68 -0.04 -2.17
CA THR A 38 4.83 -0.76 -1.60
C THR A 38 5.90 0.21 -1.07
N LEU A 39 6.25 1.26 -1.81
CA LEU A 39 7.21 2.29 -1.35
C LEU A 39 6.74 3.00 -0.07
N HIS A 40 5.43 3.24 0.03
CA HIS A 40 4.84 3.86 1.19
C HIS A 40 4.92 2.96 2.43
N CYS A 41 4.62 1.67 2.28
CA CYS A 41 4.81 0.67 3.35
C CYS A 41 6.29 0.55 3.75
N LEU A 42 7.18 0.44 2.75
CA LEU A 42 8.63 0.32 2.93
C LEU A 42 9.20 1.47 3.76
N THR A 43 8.72 2.69 3.52
CA THR A 43 9.13 3.86 4.29
C THR A 43 8.73 3.73 5.76
N GLY A 44 7.53 3.23 6.04
CA GLY A 44 7.07 2.97 7.41
C GLY A 44 7.90 1.89 8.11
N CYS A 45 8.18 0.78 7.41
CA CYS A 45 9.00 -0.32 7.91
C CYS A 45 10.41 0.16 8.27
N ALA A 46 11.10 0.78 7.32
CA ALA A 46 12.46 1.29 7.54
C ALA A 46 12.55 2.27 8.73
N ILE A 47 11.56 3.15 8.90
CA ILE A 47 11.51 4.06 10.05
C ILE A 47 11.34 3.28 11.35
N GLY A 48 10.40 2.33 11.39
CA GLY A 48 10.13 1.54 12.57
C GLY A 48 11.29 0.66 13.00
N GLU A 49 11.96 0.01 12.04
CA GLU A 49 13.11 -0.84 12.30
C GLU A 49 14.30 -0.06 12.85
N VAL A 50 14.67 1.06 12.20
CA VAL A 50 15.78 1.90 12.67
C VAL A 50 15.48 2.47 14.04
N LEU A 51 14.26 2.96 14.29
CA LEU A 51 13.87 3.47 15.61
C LEU A 51 13.85 2.36 16.67
N GLY A 52 13.38 1.17 16.33
CA GLY A 52 13.39 0.01 17.22
C GLY A 52 14.81 -0.38 17.61
N MET A 53 15.72 -0.42 16.65
CA MET A 53 17.16 -0.65 16.87
C MET A 53 17.77 0.44 17.74
N VAL A 54 17.53 1.72 17.45
CA VAL A 54 18.02 2.86 18.26
C VAL A 54 17.56 2.74 19.71
N VAL A 55 16.26 2.49 19.94
CA VAL A 55 15.70 2.37 21.29
C VAL A 55 16.24 1.12 21.99
N GLY A 56 16.25 -0.03 21.31
CA GLY A 56 16.76 -1.28 21.88
C GLY A 56 18.24 -1.19 22.25
N THR A 57 19.08 -0.60 21.39
CA THR A 57 20.49 -0.37 21.68
C THR A 57 20.66 0.62 22.84
N ALA A 58 19.92 1.73 22.87
CA ALA A 58 20.01 2.71 23.95
C ALA A 58 19.61 2.14 25.32
N LEU A 59 18.68 1.18 25.34
CA LEU A 59 18.22 0.50 26.56
C LEU A 59 19.02 -0.78 26.88
N GLY A 60 20.01 -1.15 26.06
CA GLY A 60 20.83 -2.34 26.26
C GLY A 60 20.06 -3.66 26.10
N TRP A 61 19.02 -3.69 25.27
CA TRP A 61 18.22 -4.89 25.03
C TRP A 61 18.95 -5.91 24.16
N GLY A 62 18.65 -7.19 24.40
CA GLY A 62 19.09 -8.27 23.52
C GLY A 62 18.31 -8.30 22.20
N ASN A 63 18.89 -8.94 21.20
CA ASN A 63 18.40 -8.98 19.81
C ASN A 63 16.91 -9.26 19.68
N THR A 64 16.38 -10.27 20.40
CA THR A 64 14.97 -10.65 20.30
C THR A 64 14.03 -9.54 20.74
N ALA A 65 14.33 -8.85 21.85
CA ALA A 65 13.49 -7.78 22.37
C ALA A 65 13.52 -6.56 21.44
N THR A 66 14.71 -6.22 20.93
CA THR A 66 14.89 -5.15 19.94
C THR A 66 14.15 -5.45 18.64
N LEU A 67 14.22 -6.69 18.14
CA LEU A 67 13.53 -7.15 16.94
C LEU A 67 12.00 -7.04 17.08
N VAL A 68 11.45 -7.49 18.22
CA VAL A 68 10.01 -7.38 18.49
C VAL A 68 9.58 -5.91 18.52
N LEU A 69 10.37 -5.03 19.13
CA LEU A 69 10.07 -3.60 19.14
C LEU A 69 10.12 -2.99 17.73
N ALA A 70 11.15 -3.33 16.95
CA ALA A 70 11.30 -2.91 15.56
C ALA A 70 10.05 -3.27 14.74
N ILE A 71 9.60 -4.53 14.81
CA ILE A 71 8.40 -5.00 14.12
C ILE A 71 7.16 -4.20 14.57
N VAL A 72 6.96 -4.02 15.88
CA VAL A 72 5.80 -3.25 16.40
C VAL A 72 5.82 -1.81 15.90
N LEU A 73 6.99 -1.16 15.92
CA LEU A 73 7.14 0.21 15.43
C LEU A 73 6.95 0.29 13.92
N ALA A 74 7.43 -0.69 13.15
CA ALA A 74 7.25 -0.75 11.70
C ALA A 74 5.77 -0.80 11.31
N PHE A 75 4.99 -1.68 11.95
CA PHE A 75 3.53 -1.68 11.78
C PHE A 75 2.89 -0.36 12.18
N PHE A 76 3.29 0.21 13.33
CA PHE A 76 2.76 1.49 13.81
C PHE A 76 3.01 2.62 12.81
N PHE A 77 4.24 2.81 12.35
CA PHE A 77 4.60 3.86 11.40
C PHE A 77 4.02 3.61 10.00
N GLY A 78 4.00 2.36 9.54
CA GLY A 78 3.32 1.97 8.30
C GLY A 78 1.85 2.41 8.29
N TYR A 79 1.08 2.01 9.31
CA TYR A 79 -0.32 2.43 9.43
C TYR A 79 -0.48 3.93 9.63
N ALA A 80 0.37 4.58 10.44
CA ALA A 80 0.29 6.02 10.69
C ALA A 80 0.48 6.83 9.41
N LEU A 81 1.45 6.44 8.56
CA LEU A 81 1.68 7.11 7.28
C LEU A 81 0.51 6.92 6.32
N THR A 82 -0.08 5.72 6.25
CA THR A 82 -1.25 5.49 5.39
C THR A 82 -2.47 6.26 5.89
N LEU A 83 -2.75 6.17 7.19
CA LEU A 83 -3.88 6.87 7.80
C LEU A 83 -3.76 8.37 7.57
N ARG A 84 -2.56 8.93 7.72
CA ARG A 84 -2.28 10.35 7.43
C ARG A 84 -2.57 10.70 5.97
N GLY A 85 -2.17 9.85 5.02
CA GLY A 85 -2.45 10.06 3.59
C GLY A 85 -3.95 10.06 3.28
N VAL A 86 -4.68 9.09 3.83
CA VAL A 86 -6.12 8.92 3.60
C VAL A 86 -6.93 10.04 4.27
N LEU A 87 -6.56 10.45 5.48
CA LEU A 87 -7.17 11.61 6.16
C LEU A 87 -6.92 12.92 5.39
N LYS A 88 -5.72 13.10 4.83
CA LYS A 88 -5.39 14.28 4.01
C LYS A 88 -6.23 14.32 2.72
N ALA A 89 -6.69 13.18 2.23
CA ALA A 89 -7.63 13.08 1.11
C ALA A 89 -9.10 13.37 1.49
N GLY A 90 -9.37 13.78 2.73
CA GLY A 90 -10.71 14.16 3.20
C GLY A 90 -11.60 12.99 3.63
N VAL A 91 -11.06 11.79 3.72
CA VAL A 91 -11.81 10.60 4.15
C VAL A 91 -11.99 10.64 5.67
N GLY A 92 -13.21 10.40 6.15
CA GLY A 92 -13.51 10.36 7.59
C GLY A 92 -12.71 9.27 8.32
N LEU A 93 -12.30 9.54 9.57
CA LEU A 93 -11.38 8.71 10.35
C LEU A 93 -11.73 7.22 10.37
N ARG A 94 -13.01 6.87 10.57
CA ARG A 94 -13.47 5.48 10.61
C ARG A 94 -13.31 4.75 9.28
N ALA A 95 -13.55 5.45 8.17
CA ALA A 95 -13.34 4.92 6.83
C ALA A 95 -11.84 4.83 6.53
N ALA A 96 -11.07 5.84 6.93
CA ALA A 96 -9.62 5.89 6.74
C ALA A 96 -8.90 4.72 7.42
N VAL A 97 -9.28 4.38 8.66
CA VAL A 97 -8.74 3.21 9.38
C VAL A 97 -9.08 1.91 8.65
N ARG A 98 -10.32 1.73 8.18
CA ARG A 98 -10.70 0.52 7.43
C ARG A 98 -9.94 0.39 6.12
N VAL A 99 -9.74 1.50 5.41
CA VAL A 99 -8.97 1.53 4.16
C VAL A 99 -7.51 1.18 4.44
N ALA A 100 -6.89 1.80 5.45
CA ALA A 100 -5.50 1.51 5.82
C ALA A 100 -5.30 0.03 6.19
N LEU A 101 -6.19 -0.53 7.02
CA LEU A 101 -6.12 -1.95 7.38
C LEU A 101 -6.35 -2.87 6.17
N ALA A 102 -7.32 -2.57 5.31
CA ALA A 102 -7.62 -3.39 4.14
C ALA A 102 -6.52 -3.34 3.07
N ALA A 103 -5.88 -2.18 2.92
CA ALA A 103 -4.83 -1.94 1.95
C ALA A 103 -3.51 -2.54 2.39
N ASP A 104 -3.11 -2.35 3.65
CA ASP A 104 -1.70 -2.49 4.02
C ASP A 104 -1.40 -3.61 5.01
N THR A 105 -2.40 -4.22 5.67
CA THR A 105 -2.10 -5.26 6.70
C THR A 105 -1.32 -6.43 6.11
N LEU A 106 -1.76 -6.94 4.95
CA LEU A 106 -1.09 -8.07 4.30
C LEU A 106 0.25 -7.62 3.70
N SER A 107 0.31 -6.42 3.13
CA SER A 107 1.51 -5.83 2.56
C SER A 107 2.61 -5.66 3.60
N ILE A 108 2.30 -5.07 4.75
CA ILE A 108 3.23 -4.88 5.86
C ILE A 108 3.63 -6.24 6.43
N ALA A 109 2.68 -7.16 6.65
CA ALA A 109 3.02 -8.48 7.18
C ALA A 109 3.97 -9.28 6.29
N VAL A 110 3.78 -9.24 4.97
CA VAL A 110 4.70 -9.89 4.02
C VAL A 110 6.04 -9.18 4.01
N MET A 111 6.04 -7.85 4.00
CA MET A 111 7.26 -7.04 4.01
C MET A 111 8.10 -7.34 5.25
N GLU A 112 7.51 -7.27 6.44
CA GLU A 112 8.16 -7.57 7.71
C GLU A 112 8.71 -9.00 7.78
N LEU A 113 7.94 -9.99 7.30
CA LEU A 113 8.37 -11.38 7.32
C LEU A 113 9.61 -11.58 6.44
N VAL A 114 9.63 -10.95 5.26
CA VAL A 114 10.76 -11.04 4.34
C VAL A 114 11.96 -10.26 4.90
N ASP A 115 11.75 -9.04 5.38
CA ASP A 115 12.80 -8.16 5.87
C ASP A 115 13.55 -8.77 7.05
N ASN A 116 12.82 -9.08 8.13
CA ASN A 116 13.36 -9.73 9.31
C ASN A 116 13.90 -11.13 8.98
N GLY A 117 13.29 -11.84 8.04
CA GLY A 117 13.77 -13.13 7.56
C GLY A 117 15.16 -13.02 6.91
N VAL A 118 15.37 -12.02 6.05
CA VAL A 118 16.68 -11.75 5.43
C VAL A 118 17.70 -11.37 6.50
N ILE A 119 17.36 -10.47 7.43
CA ILE A 119 18.26 -10.04 8.49
C ILE A 119 18.69 -11.21 9.40
N VAL A 120 17.75 -12.07 9.79
CA VAL A 120 18.05 -13.24 10.63
C VAL A 120 18.94 -14.27 9.91
N LEU A 121 18.75 -14.43 8.59
CA LEU A 121 19.54 -15.37 7.78
C LEU A 121 20.88 -14.80 7.32
N TRP A 122 21.05 -13.48 7.34
CA TRP A 122 22.26 -12.82 6.86
C TRP A 122 23.41 -12.98 7.87
N PRO A 123 24.56 -13.58 7.47
CA PRO A 123 25.66 -13.82 8.38
C PRO A 123 26.17 -12.53 9.04
N GLY A 124 26.16 -12.50 10.37
CA GLY A 124 26.64 -11.38 11.17
C GLY A 124 25.76 -10.13 11.18
N ALA A 125 24.59 -10.12 10.52
CA ALA A 125 23.70 -8.96 10.54
C ALA A 125 23.07 -8.72 11.91
N MET A 126 22.73 -9.79 12.63
CA MET A 126 22.17 -9.72 13.98
C MET A 126 23.19 -9.20 15.01
N ASP A 127 24.48 -9.34 14.74
CA ASP A 127 25.57 -8.88 15.63
C ASP A 127 26.08 -7.48 15.24
N ALA A 128 25.70 -6.97 14.07
CA ALA A 128 26.09 -5.65 13.58
C ALA A 128 25.26 -4.56 14.26
N GLY A 129 25.94 -3.56 14.82
CA GLY A 129 25.32 -2.39 15.42
C GLY A 129 25.10 -1.25 14.43
N LEU A 130 24.41 -0.19 14.89
CA LEU A 130 24.08 1.00 14.08
C LEU A 130 25.30 1.72 13.48
N GLY A 131 26.50 1.51 14.05
CA GLY A 131 27.76 2.07 13.54
C GLY A 131 28.41 1.24 12.42
N ASP A 132 27.93 0.03 12.17
CA ASP A 132 28.57 -0.90 11.24
C ASP A 132 28.01 -0.76 9.84
N ALA A 133 28.89 -0.71 8.83
CA ALA A 133 28.46 -0.71 7.43
C ALA A 133 27.68 -1.98 7.07
N LEU A 134 27.96 -3.10 7.75
CA LEU A 134 27.22 -4.35 7.58
C LEU A 134 25.76 -4.21 7.98
N PHE A 135 25.44 -3.48 9.05
CA PHE A 135 24.06 -3.24 9.47
C PHE A 135 23.28 -2.52 8.36
N TRP A 136 23.79 -1.40 7.87
CA TRP A 136 23.13 -0.61 6.84
C TRP A 136 23.06 -1.35 5.50
N GLY A 137 24.10 -2.11 5.15
CA GLY A 137 24.12 -2.95 3.95
C GLY A 137 23.07 -4.06 4.01
N ALA A 138 23.02 -4.80 5.12
CA ALA A 138 22.03 -5.86 5.33
C ALA A 138 20.61 -5.31 5.32
N LEU A 139 20.35 -4.20 6.03
CA LEU A 139 19.06 -3.51 6.03
C LEU A 139 18.63 -3.07 4.63
N ALA A 140 19.52 -2.43 3.86
CA ALA A 140 19.19 -2.00 2.50
C ALA A 140 18.86 -3.18 1.58
N ILE A 141 19.58 -4.30 1.70
CA ILE A 141 19.32 -5.52 0.93
C ILE A 141 18.00 -6.16 1.35
N ALA A 142 17.75 -6.26 2.66
CA ALA A 142 16.53 -6.84 3.20
C ALA A 142 15.28 -6.05 2.75
N LEU A 143 15.32 -4.71 2.85
CA LEU A 143 14.29 -3.81 2.31
C LEU A 143 14.11 -3.97 0.79
N ALA A 144 15.19 -4.12 0.02
CA ALA A 144 15.11 -4.32 -1.43
C ALA A 144 14.45 -5.66 -1.79
N VAL A 145 14.81 -6.74 -1.09
CA VAL A 145 14.19 -8.07 -1.27
C VAL A 145 12.72 -8.01 -0.87
N ALA A 146 12.40 -7.39 0.27
CA ALA A 146 11.04 -7.19 0.75
C ALA A 146 10.21 -6.39 -0.25
N PHE A 147 10.76 -5.33 -0.84
CA PHE A 147 10.09 -4.55 -1.89
C PHE A 147 9.78 -5.41 -3.14
N VAL A 148 10.76 -6.18 -3.63
CA VAL A 148 10.60 -7.03 -4.82
C VAL A 148 9.54 -8.10 -4.60
N LEU A 149 9.49 -8.72 -3.41
CA LEU A 149 8.52 -9.77 -3.10
C LEU A 149 7.14 -9.24 -2.73
N THR A 150 7.06 -8.06 -2.11
CA THR A 150 5.77 -7.48 -1.68
C THR A 150 5.05 -6.77 -2.82
N THR A 151 5.76 -6.18 -3.79
CA THR A 151 5.12 -5.46 -4.92
C THR A 151 4.14 -6.34 -5.72
N PRO A 152 4.46 -7.60 -6.08
CA PRO A 152 3.50 -8.52 -6.71
C PRO A 152 2.29 -8.85 -5.84
N VAL A 153 2.48 -9.00 -4.52
CA VAL A 153 1.39 -9.22 -3.56
C VAL A 153 0.43 -8.04 -3.59
N ASN A 154 0.97 -6.82 -3.53
CA ASN A 154 0.18 -5.59 -3.60
C ASN A 154 -0.57 -5.46 -4.93
N LYS A 155 0.10 -5.78 -6.04
CA LYS A 155 -0.52 -5.80 -7.37
C LYS A 155 -1.70 -6.76 -7.46
N TRP A 156 -1.56 -7.94 -6.85
CA TRP A 156 -2.61 -8.96 -6.82
C TRP A 156 -3.77 -8.56 -5.91
N MET A 157 -3.48 -7.98 -4.73
CA MET A 157 -4.50 -7.49 -3.81
C MET A 157 -5.37 -6.40 -4.43
N ILE A 158 -4.75 -5.45 -5.14
CA ILE A 158 -5.47 -4.38 -5.84
C ILE A 158 -6.32 -4.98 -6.97
N GLY A 159 -5.77 -5.92 -7.74
CA GLY A 159 -6.48 -6.59 -8.85
C GLY A 159 -7.66 -7.46 -8.42
N ARG A 160 -7.73 -7.92 -7.16
CA ARG A 160 -8.87 -8.70 -6.63
C ARG A 160 -10.01 -7.86 -6.07
N GLY A 161 -10.02 -6.54 -6.27
CA GLY A 161 -11.16 -5.71 -5.88
C GLY A 161 -11.32 -5.54 -4.35
N ARG A 162 -10.26 -5.76 -3.56
CA ARG A 162 -10.24 -5.27 -2.16
C ARG A 162 -10.29 -3.74 -2.05
N GLY A 163 -10.27 -3.02 -3.19
CA GLY A 163 -10.61 -1.60 -3.32
C GLY A 163 -12.06 -1.31 -3.77
N HIS A 164 -12.62 -2.06 -4.73
CA HIS A 164 -13.96 -1.77 -5.28
C HIS A 164 -15.13 -2.16 -4.39
N ALA A 165 -14.97 -3.15 -3.51
CA ALA A 165 -16.01 -3.48 -2.52
C ALA A 165 -16.13 -2.43 -1.39
N VAL A 166 -15.13 -1.55 -1.23
CA VAL A 166 -15.13 -0.50 -0.19
C VAL A 166 -15.58 0.85 -0.75
N VAL A 167 -15.30 1.15 -2.02
CA VAL A 167 -15.63 2.45 -2.64
C VAL A 167 -17.10 2.53 -3.08
N HIS A 168 -17.74 1.42 -3.47
CA HIS A 168 -19.18 1.44 -3.80
C HIS A 168 -20.12 1.58 -2.59
N ARG A 169 -19.61 1.68 -1.35
CA ARG A 169 -20.44 1.96 -0.16
C ARG A 169 -20.54 3.44 0.23
N TYR A 170 -19.93 4.35 -0.52
CA TYR A 170 -19.93 5.80 -0.22
C TYR A 170 -20.56 6.66 -1.31
N HIS A 171 -21.22 6.06 -2.29
CA HIS A 171 -22.09 6.76 -3.24
C HIS A 171 -23.56 6.41 -2.97
N HIS A 172 -24.12 7.10 -1.97
CA HIS A 172 -25.55 7.40 -1.85
C HIS A 172 -25.68 8.83 -1.33
#